data_AF-A0A9X2KIL7-F1
#
_entry.id   AF-A0A9X2KIL7-F1
#
_cell.length_a   1.000
_cell.length_b   1.000
_cell.length_c   1.000
_cell.angle_alpha   90.00
_cell.angle_beta   90.00
_cell.angle_gamma   90.00
#
_symmetry.space_group_name_H-M   'P 1'
#
loop_
_entity.id
_entity.type
_entity.pdbx_description
1 polymer ?
#
loop_
_entity_poly.entity_id
_entity_poly.type
_entity_poly.pdbx_seq_one_letter_code
_entity_poly.pdbx_strand_id
1 'polypeptide(L)'
;MRLIIDCDPGNGVPGANVDDGLAIALALGSEGLPGGVERVEAITTVGGNTPARVGAGVARELLRAAGREDVPVRTGAEAALVEPSGPGGSTSTAAARRRPSAACGAGTRSPPRPPAPRCPPPSRWARPCAGRPGRSRWSRSGR
;
A
#
# COMPACT_ATOMS: atom_id res chain seq x y z
N MET A 1 -8.76 -18.60 -2.99
CA MET A 1 -9.58 -17.82 -2.02
C MET A 1 -9.58 -16.37 -2.46
N ARG A 2 -10.76 -15.78 -2.64
CA ARG A 2 -10.94 -14.38 -3.02
C ARG A 2 -11.19 -13.53 -1.77
N LEU A 3 -10.57 -12.36 -1.68
CA LEU A 3 -10.48 -11.57 -0.45
C LEU A 3 -11.00 -10.14 -0.66
N ILE A 4 -11.80 -9.64 0.29
CA ILE A 4 -12.04 -8.20 0.48
C ILE A 4 -11.43 -7.86 1.84
N ILE A 5 -10.64 -6.79 1.89
CA ILE A 5 -9.94 -6.36 3.11
C ILE A 5 -10.62 -5.10 3.64
N ASP A 6 -11.14 -5.14 4.86
CA ASP A 6 -11.63 -3.97 5.59
C ASP A 6 -10.62 -3.59 6.66
N CYS A 7 -10.05 -2.38 6.59
CA CYS A 7 -8.90 -1.99 7.42
C CYS A 7 -8.74 -0.46 7.55
N ASP A 8 -7.88 -0.01 8.46
CA ASP A 8 -7.61 1.40 8.75
C ASP A 8 -6.12 1.75 8.59
N PRO A 9 -5.50 1.53 7.40
CA PRO A 9 -4.04 1.53 7.29
C PRO A 9 -3.40 2.89 7.59
N GLY A 10 -2.39 2.86 8.46
CA GLY A 10 -1.68 4.03 8.97
C GLY A 10 -0.22 4.17 8.53
N ASN A 11 0.23 3.41 7.53
CA ASN A 11 1.62 3.44 7.09
C ASN A 11 2.04 4.86 6.66
N GLY A 12 3.10 5.38 7.28
CA GLY A 12 3.58 6.75 7.04
C GLY A 12 2.82 7.84 7.82
N VAL A 13 1.77 7.49 8.58
CA VAL A 13 1.02 8.40 9.44
C VAL A 13 1.64 8.40 10.86
N PRO A 14 2.11 9.55 11.38
CA PRO A 14 2.72 9.60 12.71
C PRO A 14 1.77 9.11 13.81
N GLY A 15 2.22 8.13 14.59
CA GLY A 15 1.47 7.57 15.73
C GLY A 15 0.40 6.55 15.35
N ALA A 16 0.27 6.20 14.08
CA ALA A 16 -0.63 5.15 13.61
C ALA A 16 0.04 3.78 13.54
N ASN A 17 -0.76 2.72 13.55
CA ASN A 17 -0.26 1.35 13.42
C ASN A 17 0.09 1.03 11.95
N VAL A 18 0.92 0.01 11.76
CA VAL A 18 1.47 -0.37 10.43
C VAL A 18 1.10 -1.79 10.01
N ASP A 19 0.43 -2.54 10.88
CA ASP A 19 0.05 -3.93 10.70
C ASP A 19 -0.95 -4.12 9.56
N ASP A 20 -1.89 -3.20 9.37
CA ASP A 20 -2.82 -3.25 8.23
C ASP A 20 -2.10 -3.17 6.88
N GLY A 21 -1.13 -2.27 6.73
CA GLY A 21 -0.36 -2.17 5.50
C GLY A 21 0.52 -3.39 5.27
N LEU A 22 1.04 -4.01 6.34
CA LEU A 22 1.74 -5.28 6.25
C LEU A 22 0.80 -6.41 5.81
N ALA A 23 -0.42 -6.47 6.36
CA ALA A 23 -1.43 -7.45 5.98
C ALA A 23 -1.85 -7.30 4.50
N ILE A 24 -2.05 -6.07 4.03
CA ILE A 24 -2.30 -5.77 2.61
C ILE A 24 -1.14 -6.25 1.75
N ALA A 25 0.10 -5.89 2.11
CA ALA A 25 1.29 -6.29 1.36
C ALA A 25 1.47 -7.81 1.31
N LEU A 26 1.20 -8.50 2.42
CA LEU A 26 1.26 -9.95 2.49
C LEU A 26 0.17 -10.60 1.63
N ALA A 27 -1.07 -10.09 1.68
CA ALA A 27 -2.15 -10.60 0.86
C ALA A 27 -1.82 -10.51 -0.63
N LEU A 28 -1.37 -9.34 -1.09
CA LEU A 28 -0.95 -9.10 -2.48
C LEU A 28 0.26 -9.94 -2.87
N GLY A 29 1.27 -10.04 -2.01
CA GLY A 29 2.48 -10.83 -2.26
C GLY A 29 2.24 -12.35 -2.25
N SER A 30 1.15 -12.80 -1.62
CA SER A 30 0.77 -14.21 -1.58
C SER A 30 -0.08 -14.67 -2.78
N GLU A 31 -0.46 -13.75 -3.66
CA GLU A 31 -1.34 -14.09 -4.77
C GLU A 31 -0.72 -15.12 -5.72
N GLY A 32 -1.47 -16.20 -5.96
CA GLY A 32 -1.03 -17.30 -6.84
C GLY A 32 -0.03 -18.27 -6.20
N LEU A 33 0.34 -18.08 -4.93
CA LEU A 33 1.14 -19.05 -4.20
C LEU A 33 0.27 -20.22 -3.68
N PRO A 34 0.82 -21.45 -3.58
CA PRO A 34 0.12 -22.55 -2.93
C PRO A 34 -0.28 -22.19 -1.50
N GLY A 35 -1.58 -22.27 -1.19
CA GLY A 35 -2.12 -21.87 0.12
C GLY A 35 -2.26 -20.36 0.34
N GLY A 36 -1.94 -19.53 -0.65
CA GLY A 36 -2.09 -18.08 -0.61
C GLY A 36 -3.45 -17.57 -1.07
N VAL A 37 -3.51 -16.25 -1.28
CA VAL A 37 -4.69 -15.58 -1.84
C VAL A 37 -4.78 -15.88 -3.34
N GLU A 38 -5.99 -15.99 -3.89
CA GLU A 38 -6.19 -16.11 -5.33
C GLU A 38 -6.33 -14.73 -5.97
N ARG A 39 -7.12 -13.85 -5.33
CA ARG A 39 -7.29 -12.45 -5.73
C ARG A 39 -7.76 -11.59 -4.57
N VAL A 40 -7.15 -10.42 -4.40
CA VAL A 40 -7.70 -9.31 -3.64
C VAL A 40 -8.68 -8.54 -4.55
N GLU A 41 -9.95 -8.57 -4.17
CA GLU A 41 -11.07 -8.04 -4.95
C GLU A 41 -11.34 -6.57 -4.69
N ALA A 42 -11.13 -6.13 -3.46
CA ALA A 42 -11.32 -4.75 -3.03
C ALA A 42 -10.63 -4.51 -1.68
N ILE A 43 -10.33 -3.25 -1.42
CA ILE A 43 -9.96 -2.75 -0.09
C ILE A 43 -11.02 -1.72 0.33
N THR A 44 -11.63 -1.92 1.50
CA THR A 44 -12.47 -0.93 2.16
C THR A 44 -11.69 -0.32 3.32
N THR A 45 -11.88 0.99 3.54
CA THR A 45 -11.25 1.67 4.68
C THR A 45 -12.25 2.19 5.68
N VAL A 46 -11.96 2.05 6.96
CA VAL A 46 -12.81 2.52 8.06
C VAL A 46 -11.99 3.41 9.01
N GLY A 47 -12.66 4.29 9.75
CA GLY A 47 -12.03 5.14 10.75
C GLY A 47 -11.59 4.33 11.97
N GLY A 48 -10.33 4.49 12.36
CA GLY A 48 -9.73 3.79 13.50
C GLY A 48 -8.43 4.47 13.97
N ASN A 49 -7.30 3.78 13.79
CA ASN A 49 -5.94 4.30 13.98
C ASN A 49 -5.69 5.53 13.10
N THR A 50 -6.31 5.55 11.93
CA THR A 50 -6.20 6.59 10.91
C THR A 50 -7.61 6.95 10.41
N PRO A 51 -7.90 8.23 10.09
CA PRO A 51 -9.16 8.59 9.45
C PRO A 51 -9.39 7.80 8.16
N ALA A 52 -10.63 7.39 7.87
CA ALA A 52 -10.93 6.47 6.77
C ALA A 52 -10.44 7.01 5.42
N ARG A 53 -10.58 8.33 5.19
CA ARG A 53 -10.00 9.00 4.01
C ARG A 53 -8.48 8.95 3.93
N VAL A 54 -7.78 9.13 5.05
CA VAL A 54 -6.31 9.06 5.08
C VAL A 54 -5.86 7.62 4.83
N GLY A 55 -6.49 6.65 5.48
CA GLY A 55 -6.24 5.23 5.22
C GLY A 55 -6.50 4.85 3.76
N ALA A 56 -7.53 5.41 3.12
CA ALA A 56 -7.76 5.19 1.69
C ALA A 56 -6.63 5.76 0.81
N GLY A 57 -5.95 6.82 1.24
CA GLY A 57 -4.74 7.32 0.60
C GLY A 57 -3.60 6.33 0.72
N VAL A 58 -3.31 5.89 1.96
CA VAL A 58 -2.27 4.91 2.27
C VAL A 58 -2.49 3.61 1.49
N ALA A 59 -3.71 3.07 1.48
CA ALA A 59 -4.04 1.85 0.72
C ALA A 59 -3.78 2.01 -0.79
N ARG A 60 -4.12 3.17 -1.37
CA ARG A 60 -3.84 3.45 -2.79
C ARG A 60 -2.35 3.54 -3.08
N GLU A 61 -1.57 4.13 -2.17
CA GLU A 61 -0.11 4.19 -2.30
C GLU A 61 0.52 2.79 -2.22
N LEU A 62 0.05 1.94 -1.31
CA LEU A 62 0.48 0.53 -1.21
C LEU A 62 0.13 -0.25 -2.48
N LEU A 63 -1.08 -0.11 -3.01
CA LEU A 63 -1.50 -0.75 -4.27
C LEU A 63 -0.67 -0.25 -5.45
N ARG A 64 -0.37 1.06 -5.53
CA ARG A 64 0.51 1.63 -6.54
C ARG A 64 1.91 1.03 -6.45
N ALA A 65 2.48 0.94 -5.25
CA ALA A 65 3.81 0.36 -5.03
C ALA A 65 3.85 -1.13 -5.40
N ALA A 66 2.75 -1.86 -5.21
CA ALA A 66 2.61 -3.26 -5.59
C ALA A 66 2.22 -3.48 -7.07
N GLY A 67 1.98 -2.42 -7.85
CA GLY A 67 1.52 -2.54 -9.24
C GLY A 67 0.10 -3.08 -9.39
N ARG A 68 -0.75 -2.91 -8.37
CA ARG A 68 -2.12 -3.47 -8.28
C ARG A 68 -3.19 -2.38 -8.19
N GLU A 69 -3.03 -1.31 -8.99
CA GLU A 69 -4.00 -0.22 -9.09
C GLU A 69 -5.36 -0.67 -9.68
N ASP A 70 -5.47 -1.91 -10.18
CA ASP A 70 -6.73 -2.54 -10.60
C ASP A 70 -7.67 -2.86 -9.43
N VAL A 71 -7.15 -2.95 -8.20
CA VAL A 71 -7.95 -3.25 -7.01
C VAL A 71 -8.67 -1.97 -6.55
N PRO A 72 -10.01 -1.94 -6.50
CA PRO A 72 -10.74 -0.78 -6.06
C PRO A 72 -10.57 -0.52 -4.55
N VAL A 73 -10.32 0.74 -4.19
CA VAL A 73 -10.33 1.23 -2.80
C VAL A 73 -11.60 2.03 -2.54
N ARG A 74 -12.39 1.62 -1.55
CA ARG A 74 -13.63 2.29 -1.14
C ARG A 74 -13.50 2.83 0.28
N THR A 75 -13.84 4.11 0.47
CA THR A 75 -13.85 4.72 1.79
C THR A 75 -15.19 4.44 2.47
N GLY A 76 -15.12 3.89 3.68
CA GLY A 76 -16.24 3.56 4.56
C GLY A 76 -16.49 4.65 5.61
N ALA A 77 -16.95 4.23 6.79
CA ALA A 77 -17.36 5.12 7.87
C ALA A 77 -16.15 5.78 8.56
N GLU A 78 -16.28 7.06 8.93
CA GLU A 78 -15.24 7.83 9.64
C GLU A 78 -15.34 7.72 11.18
N ALA A 79 -16.49 7.27 11.69
CA ALA A 79 -16.76 7.16 13.12
C ALA A 79 -17.54 5.88 13.42
N ALA A 80 -17.48 5.44 14.68
CA ALA A 80 -18.27 4.28 15.11
C ALA A 80 -19.76 4.61 15.06
N LEU A 81 -20.59 3.57 14.92
CA LEU A 81 -22.05 3.71 14.91
C LEU A 81 -22.59 4.27 16.24
N VAL A 82 -21.95 3.88 17.34
CA VAL A 82 -22.20 4.39 18.69
C VAL A 82 -20.85 4.59 19.36
N GLU A 83 -20.54 5.83 19.73
CA GLU A 83 -19.37 6.14 20.54
C GLU A 83 -19.75 5.95 22.02
N PRO A 84 -19.01 5.12 22.79
CA PRO A 84 -19.24 5.00 24.22
C PRO A 84 -19.15 6.36 24.91
N SER A 85 -20.13 6.69 25.74
CA SER A 85 -20.25 8.00 26.41
C SER A 85 -19.30 8.20 27.60
N GLY A 86 -18.23 7.40 27.71
CA GLY A 86 -17.27 7.44 28.82
C GLY A 86 -15.96 8.18 28.49
N PRO A 87 -15.12 8.52 29.49
CA PRO A 87 -13.83 9.19 29.30
C PRO A 87 -12.80 8.38 28.50
N GLY A 88 -13.10 7.11 28.20
CA GLY A 88 -12.33 6.20 27.35
C GLY A 88 -13.12 5.67 26.16
N GLY A 89 -14.21 6.34 25.77
CA GLY A 89 -15.11 5.88 24.70
C GLY A 89 -14.50 5.84 23.31
N SER A 90 -13.36 6.50 23.10
CA SER A 90 -12.54 6.21 21.95
C SER A 90 -11.42 5.25 22.36
N THR A 91 -11.67 3.95 22.35
CA THR A 91 -10.62 2.95 22.08
C THR A 91 -10.16 3.05 20.62
N SER A 92 -10.03 4.27 20.10
CA SER A 92 -9.15 4.55 19.00
C SER A 92 -7.77 4.73 19.62
N THR A 93 -6.75 4.22 18.97
CA THR A 93 -5.36 4.55 19.25
C THR A 93 -5.07 6.06 19.09
N ALA A 94 -6.07 6.93 18.92
CA ALA A 94 -5.93 8.39 19.06
C ALA A 94 -5.59 8.84 20.49
N ALA A 95 -5.65 7.96 21.51
CA ALA A 95 -5.04 8.23 22.82
C ALA A 95 -3.53 8.53 22.72
N ALA A 96 -2.86 8.15 21.62
CA ALA A 96 -1.51 8.59 21.30
C ALA A 96 -1.38 10.12 21.11
N ARG A 97 -2.48 10.85 20.85
CA ARG A 97 -2.47 12.32 20.74
C ARG A 97 -2.35 13.03 22.09
N ARG A 98 -2.55 12.34 23.23
CA ARG A 98 -2.52 12.96 24.57
C ARG A 98 -1.20 12.83 25.33
N ARG A 99 -0.17 12.27 24.70
CA ARG A 99 1.20 12.34 25.23
C ARG A 99 2.13 12.81 24.11
N PRO A 100 2.66 14.05 24.15
CA PRO A 100 3.84 14.32 23.36
C PRO A 100 4.92 13.37 23.86
N SER A 101 5.31 12.39 23.04
CA SER A 101 6.54 11.65 23.27
C SER A 101 7.68 12.61 22.98
N ALA A 102 7.99 13.47 23.94
CA ALA A 102 9.15 14.35 23.92
C ALA A 102 10.48 13.57 24.00
N ALA A 103 10.44 12.24 24.07
CA ALA A 103 11.60 11.40 24.30
C ALA A 103 12.04 10.53 23.10
N CYS A 104 11.24 10.40 22.03
CA CYS A 104 11.66 9.57 20.88
C CYS A 104 12.65 10.26 19.92
N GLY A 105 12.94 11.54 20.09
CA GLY A 105 13.81 12.32 19.19
C GLY A 105 15.08 12.89 19.82
N ALA A 106 15.34 12.66 21.12
CA ALA A 106 16.43 13.34 21.84
C ALA A 106 17.85 12.91 21.43
N GLY A 107 17.99 11.93 20.52
CA GLY A 107 19.30 11.42 20.09
C GLY A 107 19.47 11.15 18.59
N THR A 108 18.43 11.30 17.77
CA THR A 108 18.52 11.03 16.33
C THR A 108 18.81 12.32 15.58
N ARG A 109 20.08 12.53 15.19
CA ARG A 109 20.40 13.54 14.17
C ARG A 109 19.65 13.16 12.90
N SER A 110 18.88 14.09 12.33
CA SER A 110 18.34 13.91 10.99
C SER A 110 19.51 13.60 10.03
N PRO A 111 19.41 12.58 9.17
CA PRO A 111 20.42 12.36 8.15
C PRO A 111 20.50 13.61 7.24
N PRO A 112 21.69 13.99 6.76
CA PRO A 112 21.81 15.10 5.83
C PRO A 112 20.95 14.81 4.60
N ARG A 113 20.24 15.83 4.11
CA ARG A 113 19.47 15.73 2.87
C ARG A 113 20.39 15.23 1.75
N PRO A 114 20.02 14.17 1.00
CA PRO A 114 20.77 13.79 -0.17
C PRO A 114 20.74 14.96 -1.18
N PRO A 115 21.84 15.18 -1.94
CA PRO A 115 21.83 16.18 -3.00
C PRO A 115 20.77 15.83 -4.04
N ALA A 116 20.18 16.86 -4.66
CA ALA A 116 19.21 16.68 -5.72
C ALA A 116 19.77 15.75 -6.82
N PRO A 117 18.96 14.84 -7.37
CA PRO A 117 19.43 13.94 -8.41
C PRO A 117 19.86 14.75 -9.63
N ARG A 118 21.13 14.62 -10.01
CA ARG A 118 21.63 15.11 -11.29
C ARG A 118 21.02 14.22 -12.38
N CYS A 119 20.34 14.83 -13.33
CA CYS A 119 19.80 14.12 -14.50
C CYS A 119 20.97 13.42 -15.22
N PRO A 120 21.01 12.08 -15.31
CA PRO A 120 22.05 11.42 -16.08
C PRO A 120 21.79 11.65 -17.59
N PRO A 121 22.84 11.73 -18.43
CA PRO A 121 22.65 11.70 -19.88
C PRO A 121 21.97 10.36 -20.27
N PRO A 122 21.19 10.32 -21.36
CA PRO A 122 20.40 9.14 -21.72
C PRO A 122 21.32 7.92 -21.87
N SER A 123 21.17 6.97 -20.94
CA SER A 123 21.93 5.72 -20.94
C SER A 123 21.35 4.76 -21.97
N ARG A 124 22.19 3.84 -22.43
CA ARG A 124 22.02 2.83 -23.50
C ARG A 124 20.86 1.82 -23.30
N TRP A 125 19.96 2.07 -22.36
CA TRP A 125 18.82 1.25 -21.97
C TRP A 125 17.52 1.59 -22.73
N ALA A 126 17.51 2.66 -23.52
CA ALA A 126 16.44 2.92 -24.49
C ALA A 126 16.57 2.00 -25.72
N ARG A 127 16.28 0.70 -25.56
CA ARG A 127 15.81 -0.13 -26.67
C ARG A 127 14.32 -0.35 -26.47
N PRO A 128 13.47 0.02 -27.43
CA PRO A 128 12.07 -0.37 -27.36
C PRO A 128 11.98 -1.89 -27.45
N CYS A 129 11.15 -2.47 -26.58
CA CYS A 129 10.55 -3.78 -26.77
C CYS A 129 9.65 -3.74 -28.03
N ALA A 130 10.27 -3.63 -29.21
CA ALA A 130 9.62 -3.92 -30.47
C ALA A 130 9.60 -5.44 -30.63
N GLY A 131 8.39 -6.01 -30.65
CA GLY A 131 8.15 -7.42 -30.87
C GLY A 131 8.89 -7.93 -32.10
N ARG A 132 9.45 -9.13 -31.98
CA ARG A 132 9.94 -9.89 -33.14
C ARG A 132 8.78 -10.17 -34.08
N PRO A 133 8.82 -9.82 -35.38
CA PRO A 133 7.96 -10.48 -36.34
C PRO A 133 8.44 -11.93 -36.46
N GLY A 134 7.52 -12.86 -36.17
CA GLY A 134 7.76 -14.29 -36.33
C GLY A 134 8.24 -14.61 -37.74
N ARG A 135 9.42 -15.22 -37.85
CA ARG A 135 9.79 -15.96 -39.05
C ARG A 135 9.22 -17.36 -38.92
N SER A 136 8.00 -17.55 -39.42
CA SER A 136 7.48 -18.88 -39.73
C SER A 136 8.28 -19.44 -40.91
N ARG A 137 9.24 -20.31 -40.64
CA ARG A 137 9.92 -21.10 -41.67
C ARG A 137 9.03 -22.31 -41.95
N TRP A 138 8.02 -22.13 -42.80
CA TRP A 138 7.32 -23.25 -43.40
C TRP A 138 8.26 -23.97 -44.36
N SER A 139 8.54 -25.23 -44.04
CA SER A 139 9.10 -26.20 -44.97
C SER A 139 8.13 -26.41 -46.13
N ARG A 140 8.63 -26.27 -47.36
CA ARG A 140 8.06 -26.98 -48.51
C ARG A 140 9.16 -27.81 -49.13
N SER A 141 9.22 -29.05 -48.66
CA SER A 141 9.61 -30.20 -49.45
C SER A 141 8.58 -30.39 -50.58
N GLY A 142 9.00 -30.54 -51.82
CA GLY A 142 8.11 -31.02 -52.87
C GLY A 142 8.55 -30.69 -54.29
N ARG A 143 9.37 -31.61 -54.82
CA ARG A 143 9.50 -32.06 -56.22
C ARG A 143 9.80 -31.04 -57.32
#